data_AF-A0AAW2KMS7-F1
#
_entry.id   AF-A0AAW2KMS7-F1
#
_cell.length_a   1.000
_cell.length_b   1.000
_cell.length_c   1.000
_cell.angle_alpha   90.00
_cell.angle_beta   90.00
_cell.angle_gamma   90.00
#
_symmetry.space_group_name_H-M   'P 1'
#
loop_
_entity.id
_entity.type
_entity.pdbx_description
1 polymer ?
#
loop_
_entity_poly.entity_id
_entity_poly.type
_entity_poly.pdbx_seq_one_letter_code
_entity_poly.pdbx_strand_id
1 'polypeptide(L)'
;MQEKSLKKKMKDDIAKAIIARHGAPLSISEHEAIVARIKRETAQAHAKVLESKGMLLKDNRTSDAVRIEPIFMGRDGHAYWKLSCSGKSEVLHQDAGNGDALALDEKWFAIDDQGKEAIEKHVSSLRGKRLRAPSIVDNSILN
;
A
#
# COMPACT_ATOMS: atom_id res chain seq x y z
N MET A 1 16.01 12.48 -5.29
CA MET A 1 17.36 12.11 -5.79
C MET A 1 18.05 13.27 -6.55
N GLN A 2 17.35 13.97 -7.44
CA GLN A 2 17.94 15.07 -8.24
C GLN A 2 18.48 16.27 -7.44
N GLU A 3 17.78 16.73 -6.41
CA GLU A 3 18.23 17.90 -5.62
C GLU A 3 19.58 17.65 -4.92
N LYS A 4 19.76 16.45 -4.35
CA LYS A 4 21.05 16.02 -3.75
C LYS A 4 22.17 16.00 -4.80
N SER A 5 21.89 15.54 -6.02
CA SER A 5 22.89 15.56 -7.11
C SER A 5 23.20 16.98 -7.60
N LEU A 6 22.23 17.90 -7.61
CA LEU A 6 22.46 19.31 -7.99
C LEU A 6 23.35 20.02 -6.96
N LYS A 7 23.15 19.76 -5.66
CA LYS A 7 24.03 20.30 -4.61
C LYS A 7 25.47 19.79 -4.74
N LYS A 8 25.64 18.51 -5.14
CA LYS A 8 26.96 17.94 -5.42
C LYS A 8 27.59 18.59 -6.66
N LYS A 9 26.84 18.69 -7.76
CA LYS A 9 27.26 19.38 -8.99
C LYS A 9 27.72 20.82 -8.73
N MET A 10 27.06 21.55 -7.83
CA MET A 10 27.50 22.89 -7.43
C MET A 10 28.91 22.92 -6.86
N LYS A 11 29.20 22.01 -5.92
CA LYS A 11 30.52 21.92 -5.30
C LYS A 11 31.58 21.49 -6.32
N ASP A 12 31.22 20.55 -7.18
CA ASP A 12 32.12 20.02 -8.22
C ASP A 12 32.43 21.08 -9.29
N ASP A 13 31.44 21.86 -9.72
CA ASP A 13 31.63 22.95 -10.69
C ASP A 13 32.52 24.06 -10.14
N ILE A 14 32.35 24.44 -8.86
CA ILE A 14 33.22 25.40 -8.18
C ILE A 14 34.66 24.86 -8.09
N ALA A 15 34.83 23.61 -7.66
CA ALA A 15 36.14 22.99 -7.56
C ALA A 15 36.85 22.90 -8.92
N LYS A 16 36.13 22.50 -9.98
CA LYS A 16 36.67 22.45 -11.34
C LYS A 16 37.13 23.82 -11.84
N ALA A 17 36.36 24.87 -11.57
CA ALA A 17 36.71 26.22 -12.00
C ALA A 17 37.97 26.76 -11.29
N ILE A 18 38.16 26.42 -10.02
CA ILE A 18 39.39 26.74 -9.26
C ILE A 18 40.59 25.99 -9.82
N ILE A 19 40.46 24.70 -10.10
CA ILE A 19 41.53 23.87 -10.70
C ILE A 19 41.94 24.42 -12.08
N ALA A 20 40.96 24.81 -12.90
CA ALA A 20 41.21 25.39 -14.23
C ALA A 20 41.97 26.72 -14.19
N ARG A 21 41.95 27.44 -13.06
CA ARG A 21 42.71 28.68 -12.84
C ARG A 21 43.99 28.45 -12.03
N HIS A 22 44.54 27.23 -12.05
CA HIS A 22 45.75 26.86 -11.30
C HIS A 22 45.64 27.12 -9.78
N GLY A 23 44.44 26.97 -9.22
CA GLY A 23 44.19 27.19 -7.79
C GLY A 23 43.80 28.62 -7.42
N ALA A 24 43.72 29.55 -8.38
CA ALA A 24 43.27 30.91 -8.09
C ALA A 24 41.78 30.91 -7.66
N PRO A 25 41.41 31.65 -6.59
CA PRO A 25 40.02 31.79 -6.16
C PRO A 25 39.14 32.43 -7.24
N LEU A 26 37.86 32.02 -7.28
CA LEU A 26 36.86 32.68 -8.12
C LEU A 26 36.59 34.09 -7.61
N SER A 27 36.32 35.02 -8.53
CA SER A 27 35.74 36.31 -8.16
C SER A 27 34.31 36.13 -7.63
N ILE A 28 33.84 37.13 -6.88
CA ILE A 28 32.48 37.14 -6.32
C ILE A 28 31.43 36.99 -7.43
N SER A 29 31.61 37.71 -8.54
CA SER A 29 30.67 37.66 -9.68
C SER A 29 30.60 36.27 -10.33
N GLU A 30 31.74 35.59 -10.50
CA GLU A 30 31.77 34.23 -11.05
C GLU A 30 31.10 33.22 -10.11
N HIS A 31 31.34 33.35 -8.81
CA HIS A 31 30.70 32.53 -7.80
C HIS A 31 29.17 32.73 -7.81
N GLU A 32 28.73 33.99 -7.82
CA GLU A 32 27.31 34.34 -7.88
C GLU A 32 26.63 33.84 -9.16
N ALA A 33 27.31 33.91 -10.30
CA ALA A 33 26.80 33.40 -11.57
C ALA A 33 26.56 31.87 -11.53
N ILE A 34 27.49 31.11 -10.94
CA ILE A 34 27.35 29.65 -10.75
C ILE A 34 26.17 29.35 -9.81
N VAL A 35 26.08 30.07 -8.68
CA VAL A 35 24.99 29.89 -7.71
C VAL A 35 23.64 30.23 -8.33
N ALA A 36 23.54 31.33 -9.09
CA ALA A 36 22.31 31.76 -9.75
C ALA A 36 21.84 30.73 -10.78
N ARG A 37 22.76 30.17 -11.58
CA ARG A 37 22.46 29.09 -12.54
C ARG A 37 21.85 27.88 -11.84
N ILE A 38 22.44 27.45 -10.73
CA ILE A 38 22.03 26.24 -10.02
C ILE A 38 20.72 26.43 -9.27
N LYS A 39 20.48 27.62 -8.70
CA LYS A 39 19.17 27.97 -8.13
C LYS A 39 18.07 27.85 -9.19
N ARG A 40 18.33 28.33 -10.41
CA ARG A 40 17.39 28.22 -11.54
C ARG A 40 17.13 26.77 -11.94
N GLU A 41 18.18 25.96 -12.12
CA GLU A 41 18.06 24.53 -12.41
C GLU A 41 17.27 23.79 -11.31
N THR A 42 17.50 24.16 -10.05
CA THR A 42 16.80 23.57 -8.90
C THR A 42 15.31 23.93 -8.89
N ALA A 43 14.98 25.21 -9.13
CA ALA A 43 13.60 25.67 -9.23
C ALA A 43 12.85 24.97 -10.39
N GLN A 44 13.51 24.81 -11.54
CA GLN A 44 12.93 24.11 -12.69
C GLN A 44 12.70 22.62 -12.39
N ALA A 45 13.67 21.93 -11.77
CA ALA A 45 13.51 20.53 -11.37
C ALA A 45 12.36 20.37 -10.35
N HIS A 46 12.25 21.28 -9.39
CA HIS A 46 11.17 21.28 -8.41
C HIS A 46 9.79 21.49 -9.05
N ALA A 47 9.67 22.43 -9.99
CA ALA A 47 8.44 22.67 -10.74
C ALA A 47 8.03 21.41 -11.53
N LYS A 48 8.97 20.75 -12.21
CA LYS A 48 8.69 19.50 -12.96
C LYS A 48 8.21 18.37 -12.04
N VAL A 49 8.78 18.25 -10.84
CA VAL A 49 8.33 17.25 -9.85
C VAL A 49 6.91 17.57 -9.37
N LEU A 50 6.60 18.84 -9.10
CA LEU A 50 5.25 19.27 -8.71
C LEU A 50 4.23 19.02 -9.81
N GLU A 51 4.58 19.34 -11.06
CA GLU A 51 3.74 19.08 -12.23
C GLU A 51 3.49 17.58 -12.41
N SER A 52 4.53 16.76 -12.33
CA SER A 52 4.41 15.29 -12.43
C SER A 52 3.54 14.71 -11.31
N LYS A 53 3.68 15.22 -10.07
CA LYS A 53 2.79 14.86 -8.96
C LYS A 53 1.36 15.32 -9.18
N GLY A 54 1.16 16.52 -9.72
CA GLY A 54 -0.16 17.05 -10.07
C GLY A 54 -0.84 16.21 -11.15
N MET A 55 -0.09 15.74 -12.16
CA MET A 55 -0.57 14.80 -13.16
C MET A 55 -0.90 13.43 -12.54
N LEU A 56 -0.05 12.89 -11.66
CA LEU A 56 -0.32 11.63 -10.93
C LEU A 56 -1.59 11.72 -10.07
N LEU A 57 -1.82 12.86 -9.41
CA LEU A 57 -3.02 13.08 -8.59
C LEU A 57 -4.28 13.30 -9.44
N LYS A 58 -4.15 13.87 -10.65
CA LYS A 58 -5.26 13.97 -11.62
C LYS A 58 -5.58 12.62 -12.25
N ASP A 59 -4.57 11.78 -12.43
CA ASP A 59 -4.69 10.41 -12.93
C ASP A 59 -4.96 9.40 -11.80
N ASN A 60 -5.37 9.90 -10.63
CA ASN A 60 -5.88 9.11 -9.52
C ASN A 60 -7.29 8.60 -9.88
N ARG A 61 -7.37 7.85 -10.98
CA ARG A 61 -8.23 6.69 -11.09
C ARG A 61 -7.94 5.92 -9.81
N THR A 62 -8.87 6.01 -8.86
CA THR A 62 -8.86 5.27 -7.60
C THR A 62 -8.21 3.93 -7.86
N SER A 63 -7.05 3.68 -7.24
CA SER A 63 -6.34 2.43 -7.46
C SER A 63 -7.35 1.30 -7.43
N ASP A 64 -7.45 0.54 -8.51
CA ASP A 64 -8.39 -0.59 -8.63
C ASP A 64 -7.94 -1.78 -7.76
N ALA A 65 -7.18 -1.48 -6.70
CA ALA A 65 -6.68 -2.39 -5.72
C ALA A 65 -7.87 -2.83 -4.86
N VAL A 66 -8.51 -3.91 -5.32
CA VAL A 66 -9.53 -4.64 -4.56
C VAL A 66 -8.85 -5.19 -3.31
N ARG A 67 -9.24 -4.69 -2.12
CA ARG A 67 -8.82 -5.32 -0.87
C ARG A 67 -9.68 -6.56 -0.64
N ILE A 68 -9.01 -7.69 -0.39
CA ILE A 68 -9.65 -8.97 -0.08
C ILE A 68 -9.52 -9.21 1.42
N GLU A 69 -10.65 -9.33 2.12
CA GLU A 69 -10.69 -9.61 3.56
C GLU A 69 -11.45 -10.91 3.82
N PRO A 70 -10.95 -11.83 4.68
CA PRO A 70 -11.68 -13.03 5.03
C PRO A 70 -12.88 -12.69 5.92
N ILE A 71 -14.07 -13.17 5.56
CA ILE A 71 -15.30 -13.07 6.36
C ILE A 71 -15.38 -14.27 7.32
N PHE A 72 -15.10 -15.47 6.80
CA PHE A 72 -15.15 -16.72 7.53
C PHE A 72 -14.29 -17.76 6.82
N MET A 73 -13.58 -18.59 7.60
CA MET A 73 -12.84 -19.74 7.11
C MET A 73 -13.36 -20.98 7.85
N GLY A 74 -14.03 -21.85 7.10
CA GLY A 74 -14.51 -23.14 7.57
C GLY A 74 -13.37 -24.14 7.74
N ARG A 75 -13.62 -25.20 8.52
CA ARG A 75 -12.67 -26.33 8.68
C ARG A 75 -12.82 -27.38 7.57
N ASP A 76 -13.82 -27.22 6.73
CA ASP A 76 -14.29 -28.12 5.67
C ASP A 76 -13.76 -27.71 4.29
N GLY A 77 -12.77 -26.82 4.22
CA GLY A 77 -12.21 -26.33 2.96
C GLY A 77 -12.99 -25.18 2.32
N HIS A 78 -14.07 -24.71 2.95
CA HIS A 78 -14.83 -23.56 2.47
C HIS A 78 -14.41 -22.25 3.14
N ALA A 79 -14.20 -21.20 2.36
CA ALA A 79 -13.91 -19.86 2.87
C ALA A 79 -14.74 -18.80 2.15
N TYR A 80 -15.08 -17.72 2.86
CA TYR A 80 -15.79 -16.58 2.31
C TYR A 80 -14.95 -15.32 2.42
N TRP A 81 -14.90 -14.56 1.34
CA TRP A 81 -14.03 -13.41 1.16
C TRP A 81 -14.84 -12.19 0.78
N LYS A 82 -14.58 -11.06 1.44
CA LYS A 82 -15.12 -9.76 1.08
C LYS A 82 -14.14 -9.07 0.14
N LEU A 83 -14.60 -8.75 -1.06
CA LEU A 83 -13.92 -7.86 -1.99
C LEU A 83 -14.39 -6.44 -1.72
N SER A 84 -13.48 -5.52 -1.46
CA SER A 84 -13.80 -4.10 -1.33
C SER A 84 -13.05 -3.28 -2.36
N CYS A 85 -13.81 -2.64 -3.26
CA CYS A 85 -13.28 -1.67 -4.22
C CYS A 85 -14.19 -0.44 -4.25
N SER A 86 -13.60 0.73 -4.01
CA SER A 86 -14.20 2.08 -4.18
C SER A 86 -15.74 2.17 -4.14
N GLY A 87 -16.36 1.73 -3.04
CA GLY A 87 -17.81 1.88 -2.78
C GLY A 87 -18.70 0.68 -3.12
N LYS A 88 -18.16 -0.39 -3.73
CA LYS A 88 -18.87 -1.67 -3.92
C LYS A 88 -18.18 -2.76 -3.12
N SER A 89 -18.99 -3.57 -2.44
CA SER A 89 -18.50 -4.78 -1.78
C SER A 89 -19.17 -6.01 -2.36
N GLU A 90 -18.36 -6.93 -2.86
CA GLU A 90 -18.79 -8.25 -3.33
C GLU A 90 -18.29 -9.32 -2.38
N VAL A 91 -18.93 -10.48 -2.39
CA VAL A 91 -18.55 -11.63 -1.57
C VAL A 91 -18.26 -12.80 -2.49
N LEU A 92 -17.10 -13.43 -2.29
CA LEU A 92 -16.70 -14.65 -2.97
C LEU A 92 -16.73 -15.83 -2.00
N HIS A 93 -17.11 -16.98 -2.53
CA HIS A 93 -16.97 -18.29 -1.88
C HIS A 93 -15.84 -19.04 -2.56
N GLN A 94 -14.88 -19.50 -1.76
CA GLN A 94 -13.80 -20.39 -2.14
C GLN A 94 -14.15 -21.79 -1.62
N ASP A 95 -14.09 -22.77 -2.52
CA ASP A 95 -14.15 -24.18 -2.22
C ASP A 95 -12.78 -24.80 -2.54
N ALA A 96 -11.99 -25.05 -1.50
CA ALA A 96 -10.66 -25.64 -1.61
C ALA A 96 -10.70 -27.18 -1.73
N GLY A 97 -11.89 -27.78 -1.80
CA GLY A 97 -12.07 -29.23 -1.85
C GLY A 97 -11.69 -29.93 -0.54
N ASN A 98 -11.64 -31.26 -0.61
CA ASN A 98 -11.46 -32.15 0.54
C ASN A 98 -10.00 -32.27 1.04
N GLY A 99 -9.10 -31.40 0.58
CA GLY A 99 -7.71 -31.37 1.04
C GLY A 99 -6.84 -32.54 0.56
N ASP A 100 -7.33 -33.35 -0.40
CA ASP A 100 -6.48 -34.33 -1.08
C ASP A 100 -5.49 -33.60 -2.01
N ALA A 101 -4.21 -33.63 -1.63
CA ALA A 101 -3.13 -32.92 -2.32
C ALA A 101 -2.95 -33.35 -3.79
N LEU A 102 -3.59 -34.45 -4.21
CA LEU A 102 -3.53 -34.98 -5.57
C LEU A 102 -4.60 -34.36 -6.51
N ALA A 103 -5.59 -33.64 -5.98
CA ALA A 103 -6.62 -32.96 -6.76
C ALA A 103 -6.83 -31.51 -6.27
N LEU A 104 -6.05 -30.58 -6.80
CA LEU A 104 -6.28 -29.14 -6.64
C LEU A 104 -7.43 -28.69 -7.56
N ASP A 105 -8.67 -29.06 -7.24
CA ASP A 105 -9.89 -28.61 -7.94
C ASP A 105 -10.56 -27.45 -7.19
N GLU A 106 -9.77 -26.41 -6.91
CA GLU A 106 -10.24 -25.23 -6.21
C GLU A 106 -11.25 -24.44 -7.07
N LYS A 107 -12.42 -24.14 -6.50
CA LYS A 107 -13.49 -23.42 -7.19
C LYS A 107 -13.85 -22.13 -6.48
N TRP A 108 -14.15 -21.10 -7.28
CA TRP A 108 -14.54 -19.77 -6.80
C TRP A 108 -15.90 -19.38 -7.35
N PHE A 109 -16.79 -18.93 -6.47
CA PHE A 109 -18.16 -18.55 -6.81
C PHE A 109 -18.46 -17.13 -6.31
N ALA A 110 -19.14 -16.34 -7.14
CA ALA A 110 -19.73 -15.08 -6.72
C ALA A 110 -21.02 -15.35 -5.94
N ILE A 111 -21.16 -14.71 -4.79
CA ILE A 111 -22.35 -14.88 -3.93
C ILE A 111 -23.34 -13.75 -4.20
N ASP A 112 -24.60 -14.13 -4.42
CA ASP A 112 -25.73 -13.22 -4.60
C ASP A 112 -26.19 -12.58 -3.28
N ASP A 113 -27.16 -11.67 -3.33
CA ASP A 113 -27.58 -10.92 -2.14
C ASP A 113 -28.26 -11.81 -1.09
N GLN A 114 -28.98 -12.85 -1.53
CA GLN A 114 -29.60 -13.83 -0.62
C GLN A 114 -28.54 -14.65 0.12
N GLY A 115 -27.50 -15.10 -0.58
CA GLY A 115 -26.37 -15.81 0.00
C GLY A 115 -25.57 -14.93 0.97
N LYS A 116 -25.37 -13.64 0.65
CA LYS A 116 -24.72 -12.68 1.56
C LYS A 116 -25.47 -12.56 2.89
N GLU A 117 -26.80 -12.44 2.85
CA GLU A 117 -27.63 -12.35 4.05
C GLU A 117 -27.54 -13.64 4.90
N ALA A 118 -27.54 -14.80 4.25
CA ALA A 118 -27.38 -16.09 4.94
C ALA A 118 -26.02 -16.21 5.64
N ILE A 119 -24.94 -15.79 4.98
CA ILE A 119 -23.58 -15.76 5.56
C ILE A 119 -23.54 -14.81 6.77
N GLU A 120 -24.11 -13.61 6.65
CA GLU A 120 -24.14 -12.64 7.74
C GLU A 120 -24.90 -13.16 8.97
N LYS A 121 -26.05 -13.81 8.76
CA LYS A 121 -26.80 -14.50 9.82
C LYS A 121 -25.98 -15.61 10.48
N HIS A 122 -25.27 -16.41 9.68
CA HIS A 122 -24.42 -17.49 10.18
C HIS A 122 -23.26 -16.96 11.02
N VAL A 123 -22.52 -15.97 10.51
CA VAL A 123 -21.41 -15.33 11.23
C VAL A 123 -21.90 -14.68 12.53
N SER A 124 -23.05 -14.00 12.49
CA SER A 124 -23.68 -13.40 13.67
C SER A 124 -24.06 -14.45 14.72
N SER A 125 -24.60 -15.59 14.28
CA SER A 125 -24.91 -16.74 15.16
C SER A 125 -23.66 -17.32 15.81
N LEU A 126 -22.56 -17.47 15.07
CA LEU A 126 -21.29 -17.95 15.62
C LEU A 126 -20.70 -17.00 16.66
N ARG A 127 -20.78 -15.68 16.41
CA ARG A 127 -20.35 -14.64 17.36
C ARG A 127 -21.23 -14.66 18.62
N GLY A 128 -22.54 -14.80 18.45
CA GLY A 128 -23.49 -14.90 19.56
C GLY A 128 -23.34 -16.17 20.41
N LYS A 129 -22.93 -17.30 19.80
CA LYS A 129 -22.68 -18.56 20.51
C LYS A 129 -21.43 -18.51 21.40
N ARG A 130 -20.38 -17.78 20.99
CA ARG A 130 -19.18 -17.58 21.83
C ARG A 130 -19.48 -16.82 23.14
N LEU A 131 -20.47 -15.94 23.13
CA LEU A 131 -20.89 -15.19 24.33
C LEU A 131 -21.77 -16.01 25.29
N ARG A 132 -22.27 -17.18 24.86
CA ARG A 132 -23.15 -18.04 25.67
C ARG A 132 -22.50 -19.36 26.10
N ALA A 133 -21.18 -19.51 25.93
CA ALA A 133 -20.48 -20.62 26.57
C ALA A 133 -20.39 -20.31 28.08
N PRO A 134 -20.98 -21.13 28.96
CA PRO A 134 -20.74 -20.98 30.39
C PRO A 134 -19.25 -21.24 30.63
N SER A 135 -18.57 -20.33 31.31
CA SER A 135 -17.29 -20.64 31.90
C SER A 135 -17.50 -21.82 32.84
N ILE A 136 -16.98 -23.00 32.50
CA ILE A 136 -16.79 -24.06 33.48
C ILE A 136 -15.73 -23.52 34.44
N VAL A 137 -16.19 -22.98 35.57
CA VAL A 137 -15.32 -22.68 36.70
C VAL A 137 -15.17 -24.00 37.45
N ASP A 138 -14.07 -24.68 37.21
CA ASP A 138 -13.64 -25.85 37.98
C ASP A 138 -13.39 -25.38 39.43
N ASN A 139 -14.32 -25.71 40.34
CA ASN A 139 -14.16 -25.46 41.76
C ASN A 139 -13.77 -26.79 42.42
N SER A 140 -12.48 -27.07 42.45
CA SER A 140 -11.93 -28.25 43.13
C SER A 140 -10.66 -27.93 43.90
N ILE A 141 -10.72 -26.99 44.85
CA ILE A 141 -9.86 -27.00 46.05
C ILE A 141 -10.64 -26.40 47.24
N LEU A 142 -11.07 -27.27 48.18
CA LEU A 142 -11.00 -27.11 49.65
C LEU A 142 -11.93 -28.13 50.34
N ASN A 143 -11.36 -29.29 50.67
CA ASN A 143 -11.28 -29.83 52.05
C ASN A 143 -10.51 -31.15 52.04
#